data_AF-A0A9W7SLJ5-F1
#
_entry.id   AF-A0A9W7SLJ5-F1
#
_cell.length_a   1.000
_cell.length_b   1.000
_cell.length_c   1.000
_cell.angle_alpha   90.00
_cell.angle_beta   90.00
_cell.angle_gamma   90.00
#
_symmetry.space_group_name_H-M   'P 1'
#
loop_
_entity.id
_entity.type
_entity.pdbx_description
1 polymer ?
#
loop_
_entity_poly.entity_id
_entity_poly.type
_entity_poly.pdbx_seq_one_letter_code
_entity_poly.pdbx_strand_id
1 'polypeptide(L)' 'MISDNSLYTLAVFLGSAAMLMIVLYHFLEINAKDTPRLDAPVSRERKADALPAKASG' A
#
# COMPACT_ATOMS: atom_id res chain seq x y z
N MET A 1 -8.64 -28.00 -14.31
CA MET A 1 -8.43 -27.53 -12.93
C MET A 1 -7.06 -26.87 -12.90
N ILE A 2 -6.97 -25.59 -12.52
CA ILE A 2 -5.67 -24.94 -12.32
C ILE A 2 -4.95 -25.68 -11.17
N SER A 3 -3.67 -26.00 -11.32
CA SER A 3 -2.95 -26.75 -10.27
C SER A 3 -2.50 -25.81 -9.16
N ASP A 4 -2.35 -26.32 -7.94
CA ASP A 4 -1.87 -25.55 -6.80
C ASP A 4 -0.53 -24.86 -7.10
N ASN A 5 0.34 -25.52 -7.87
CA ASN A 5 1.61 -24.96 -8.29
C ASN A 5 1.43 -23.71 -9.16
N SER A 6 0.52 -23.74 -10.13
CA SER A 6 0.22 -22.55 -10.95
C SER A 6 -0.42 -21.42 -10.15
N LEU A 7 -1.24 -21.73 -9.15
CA LEU A 7 -1.85 -20.72 -8.28
C LEU A 7 -0.82 -20.08 -7.35
N TYR A 8 0.13 -20.88 -6.82
CA TYR A 8 1.26 -20.40 -6.05
C TYR A 8 2.18 -19.48 -6.87
N THR A 9 2.56 -19.91 -8.07
CA THR A 9 3.38 -19.09 -8.97
C THR A 9 2.69 -17.77 -9.31
N LEU A 10 1.39 -17.80 -9.57
CA LEU A 10 0.61 -16.59 -9.84
C LEU A 10 0.58 -15.66 -8.62
N ALA A 11 0.40 -16.19 -7.41
CA ALA A 11 0.39 -15.41 -6.18
C ALA A 11 1.73 -14.72 -5.92
N VAL A 12 2.85 -15.41 -6.14
CA VAL A 12 4.20 -14.82 -6.01
C VAL A 12 4.43 -13.73 -7.05
N PHE A 13 4.02 -13.97 -8.30
CA PHE A 13 4.12 -12.97 -9.36
C PHE A 13 3.29 -11.73 -9.05
N LEU A 14 2.02 -11.90 -8.70
CA LEU A 14 1.13 -10.80 -8.38
C LEU A 14 1.57 -10.04 -7.13
N GLY A 15 2.03 -10.75 -6.10
CA GLY A 15 2.55 -10.14 -4.88
C GLY A 15 3.80 -9.29 -5.11
N SER A 16 4.74 -9.77 -5.93
CA SER A 16 5.94 -9.01 -6.30
C SER A 16 5.61 -7.82 -7.21
N ALA A 17 4.69 -7.98 -8.18
CA ALA A 17 4.19 -6.88 -9.00
C ALA A 17 3.48 -5.80 -8.15
N ALA A 18 2.70 -6.21 -7.15
CA ALA A 18 2.03 -5.30 -6.22
C ALA A 18 3.04 -4.52 -5.38
N MET A 19 4.10 -5.17 -4.86
CA MET A 19 5.16 -4.48 -4.13
C MET A 19 5.85 -3.41 -4.98
N LEU A 20 6.14 -3.70 -6.24
CA LEU A 20 6.72 -2.72 -7.18
C LEU A 20 5.77 -1.53 -7.42
N MET A 21 4.48 -1.79 -7.62
CA MET A 21 3.47 -0.74 -7.83
C MET A 21 3.32 0.17 -6.61
N ILE A 22 3.38 -0.38 -5.39
CA ILE A 22 3.30 0.40 -4.15
C ILE A 22 4.50 1.36 -4.02
N VAL A 23 5.71 0.87 -4.28
CA VAL A 23 6.92 1.71 -4.22
C VAL A 23 6.88 2.79 -5.31
N LEU A 24 6.47 2.43 -6.53
CA LEU A 24 6.32 3.38 -7.63
C LEU A 24 5.31 4.48 -7.30
N TYR A 25 4.15 4.13 -6.75
CA TYR A 25 3.16 5.10 -6.30
C TYR A 25 3.78 6.11 -5.32
N HIS A 26 4.49 5.63 -4.31
CA HIS A 26 5.08 6.51 -3.30
C HIS A 26 6.20 7.39 -3.86
N PHE A 27 6.97 6.84 -4.80
CA PHE A 27 7.98 7.60 -5.52
C PHE A 27 7.34 8.74 -6.33
N LEU A 28 6.28 8.47 -7.08
CA LEU A 28 5.59 9.49 -7.86
C LEU A 28 4.89 10.53 -6.97
N GLU A 29 4.22 10.10 -5.89
CA GLU A 29 3.53 10.95 -4.92
C GLU A 29 4.47 11.99 -4.30
N ILE A 30 5.69 11.59 -3.93
CA ILE A 30 6.67 12.50 -3.30
C ILE A 30 7.28 13.47 -4.32
N ASN A 31 7.47 13.04 -5.57
CA ASN A 31 8.15 13.84 -6.59
C ASN A 31 7.21 14.74 -7.41
N ALA A 32 5.89 14.56 -7.29
CA ALA A 32 4.91 15.43 -7.93
C ALA A 32 4.98 16.84 -7.33
N LYS A 33 5.53 17.78 -8.09
CA LYS A 33 5.51 19.22 -7.80
C LYS A 33 4.14 19.73 -8.25
N ASP A 34 3.36 20.29 -7.33
CA ASP A 34 2.07 20.98 -7.56
C ASP A 34 0.76 20.19 -7.47
N THR A 35 0.73 18.96 -6.94
CA THR A 35 -0.54 18.37 -6.49
C THR A 35 -0.89 18.88 -5.09
N PRO A 36 -1.96 19.68 -4.89
CA PRO A 36 -2.50 19.88 -3.56
C PRO A 36 -2.80 18.49 -3.00
N ARG A 37 -2.34 18.25 -1.78
CA ARG A 37 -2.38 16.97 -1.07
C ARG A 37 -3.85 16.53 -0.91
N LEU A 38 -4.43 15.98 -1.97
CA LEU A 38 -5.85 15.65 -2.05
C LEU A 38 -6.18 14.48 -1.14
N ASP A 39 -5.21 13.61 -0.87
CA ASP A 39 -5.36 12.49 0.02
C ASP A 39 -4.14 12.40 0.96
N ALA A 40 -4.39 12.17 2.25
CA ALA A 40 -3.30 11.84 3.16
C ALA A 40 -2.60 10.57 2.65
N PRO A 41 -1.27 10.45 2.75
CA PRO A 41 -0.60 9.23 2.35
C PRO A 41 -1.25 8.06 3.09
N VAL A 42 -1.57 6.97 2.39
CA VAL A 42 -2.18 5.74 2.95
C VAL A 42 -1.43 5.23 4.19
N SER A 43 -0.13 5.54 4.28
CA SER A 43 0.72 5.28 5.44
C SER A 43 0.35 6.10 6.70
N ARG A 44 -0.11 7.34 6.55
CA ARG A 44 -0.63 8.17 7.65
C ARG A 44 -2.01 7.71 8.09
N GLU A 45 -2.86 7.30 7.18
CA GLU A 45 -4.20 6.78 7.48
C GLU A 45 -4.11 5.47 8.27
N ARG A 46 -3.27 4.53 7.81
CA ARG A 46 -2.96 3.31 8.59
C ARG A 46 -2.27 3.58 9.93
N LYS A 47 -1.46 4.64 10.03
CA LYS A 47 -0.90 5.06 11.33
C LYS A 47 -1.95 5.63 12.27
N ALA A 48 -3.03 6.25 11.75
CA ALA A 48 -4.14 6.73 12.56
C ALA A 48 -5.00 5.58 13.10
N ASP A 49 -5.28 4.57 12.27
CA ASP A 49 -6.03 3.37 12.68
C ASP A 49 -5.28 2.47 13.69
N ALA A 50 -3.95 2.52 13.68
CA ALA A 50 -3.10 1.74 14.58
C ALA A 50 -2.89 2.39 15.96
N LEU A 51 -3.39 3.60 16.21
CA LEU A 51 -3.33 4.25 17.52
C LEU A 51 -4.53 3.80 18.36
N PRO A 52 -4.34 3.09 19.49
CA PRO A 52 -5.45 2.81 20.39
C PRO A 52 -6.01 4.13 20.91
N ALA A 53 -7.34 4.28 20.88
CA ALA A 53 -8.05 5.42 21.45
C ALA A 53 -7.56 5.62 22.88
N LYS A 54 -6.75 6.65 23.09
CA LYS A 54 -6.16 6.99 24.38
C LYS A 54 -7.29 7.06 25.40
N ALA A 55 -7.15 6.28 26.48
CA ALA A 55 -8.00 6.27 27.65
C ALA A 55 -8.45 7.70 28.01
N SER A 56 -9.74 7.97 27.77
CA SER A 56 -10.44 9.15 28.25
C SER A 56 -10.72 8.94 29.74
N GLY A 57 -9.81 9.43 30.57
CA GLY A 57 -10.01 9.75 31.98
C GLY A 57 -9.90 11.25 32.18
#